data_AF-A0A830FNW1-F1
#
_entry.id   AF-A0A830FNW1-F1
#
_cell.length_a   1.000
_cell.length_b   1.000
_cell.length_c   1.000
_cell.angle_alpha   90.00
_cell.angle_beta   90.00
_cell.angle_gamma   90.00
#
_symmetry.space_group_name_H-M   'P 1'
#
loop_
_entity.id
_entity.type
_entity.pdbx_description
1 polymer ?
#
loop_
_entity_poly.entity_id
_entity_poly.type
_entity_poly.pdbx_seq_one_letter_code
_entity_poly.pdbx_strand_id
1 'polypeptide(L)'
;MSAIGRRINLGLVLFVLLSMVGTGGTTVLYQDSASELRSQNQDLRQENAELRGNLDDTRSDLESTRTRVDELEERLETRSEDVDQVATNLNQTEEQLNATESQLAETRQSLRKSENRVEELEGSVEDLRDERDNLQDEVDDLESTIGDIEAENEELEDERNELEDKVSDLQDEIDSLESRISSLESDIQDLEDQNEELRDDIETICNRMETPDPTCEDY
;
A
#
# COMPACT_ATOMS: atom_id res chain seq x y z
N MET A 1 38.44 118.72 109.78
CA MET A 1 39.16 117.59 110.40
C MET A 1 39.25 116.47 109.35
N SER A 2 40.48 116.01 109.09
CA SER A 2 40.90 114.84 108.28
C SER A 2 40.48 114.78 106.80
N ALA A 3 41.34 115.07 105.80
CA ALA A 3 42.35 114.17 105.20
C ALA A 3 41.70 112.86 104.70
N ILE A 4 41.65 112.56 103.39
CA ILE A 4 42.78 112.17 102.54
C ILE A 4 42.43 112.47 101.07
N GLY A 5 43.23 113.30 100.41
CA GLY A 5 43.26 113.40 98.95
C GLY A 5 44.04 112.23 98.35
N ARG A 6 43.42 111.47 97.45
CA ARG A 6 44.12 110.54 96.56
C ARG A 6 43.77 110.93 95.13
N ARG A 7 44.78 111.37 94.36
CA ARG A 7 44.64 111.63 92.93
C ARG A 7 44.12 110.36 92.28
N ILE A 8 42.93 110.40 91.68
CA ILE A 8 42.50 109.35 90.75
C ILE A 8 43.55 109.39 89.63
N ASN A 9 44.41 108.39 89.59
CA ASN A 9 45.44 108.31 88.57
C ASN A 9 44.71 108.02 87.26
N LEU A 10 44.51 109.06 86.43
CA LEU A 10 43.82 108.99 85.15
C LEU A 10 44.36 107.85 84.29
N GLY A 11 45.67 107.56 84.39
CA GLY A 11 46.29 106.42 83.73
C GLY A 11 45.74 105.05 84.18
N LEU A 12 45.33 104.90 85.44
CA LEU A 12 44.77 103.66 85.98
C LEU A 12 43.32 103.44 85.53
N VAL A 13 42.50 104.50 85.46
CA VAL A 13 41.13 104.42 84.91
C VAL A 13 41.17 104.16 83.41
N LEU A 14 42.07 104.82 82.68
CA LEU A 14 42.27 104.62 81.25
C LEU A 14 42.83 103.22 80.96
N PHE A 15 43.73 102.70 81.80
CA PHE A 15 44.23 101.32 81.69
C PHE A 15 43.15 100.28 82.00
N VAL A 16 42.27 100.51 82.98
CA VAL A 16 41.13 99.62 83.26
C VAL A 16 40.11 99.65 82.13
N LEU A 17 39.83 100.81 81.53
CA LEU A 17 38.94 100.92 80.37
C LEU A 17 39.55 100.31 79.11
N LEU A 18 40.85 100.51 78.86
CA LEU A 18 41.56 99.95 77.70
C LEU A 18 41.80 98.45 77.87
N SER A 19 41.96 97.99 79.11
CA SER A 19 41.98 96.56 79.46
C SER A 19 40.58 95.94 79.41
N MET A 20 39.50 96.63 79.82
CA MET A 20 38.11 96.17 79.62
C MET A 20 37.69 96.15 78.16
N VAL A 21 38.15 97.11 77.35
CA VAL A 21 37.91 97.16 75.90
C VAL A 21 38.81 96.17 75.17
N GLY A 22 40.05 95.96 75.61
CA GLY A 22 40.97 94.97 75.05
C GLY A 22 40.57 93.54 75.40
N THR A 23 40.21 93.27 76.66
CA THR A 23 39.65 91.99 77.08
C THR A 23 38.26 91.78 76.51
N GLY A 24 37.37 92.78 76.53
CA GLY A 24 36.05 92.71 75.89
C GLY A 24 36.13 92.46 74.37
N GLY A 25 37.00 93.18 73.66
CA GLY A 25 37.19 93.04 72.21
C GLY A 25 37.79 91.69 71.80
N THR A 26 38.78 91.20 72.56
CA THR A 26 39.32 89.84 72.33
C THR A 26 38.33 88.76 72.70
N THR A 27 37.57 88.91 73.79
CA THR A 27 36.52 87.94 74.17
C THR A 27 35.41 87.88 73.13
N VAL A 28 35.02 89.02 72.54
CA VAL A 28 34.03 89.08 71.45
C VAL A 28 34.55 88.41 70.18
N LEU A 29 35.81 88.65 69.79
CA LEU A 29 36.42 87.97 68.63
C LEU A 29 36.62 86.46 68.86
N TYR A 30 37.04 86.05 70.06
CA TYR A 30 37.12 84.64 70.43
C TYR A 30 35.74 83.99 70.52
N GLN A 31 34.72 84.72 70.95
CA GLN A 31 33.35 84.23 71.02
C GLN A 31 32.77 84.04 69.62
N ASP A 32 33.09 84.95 68.68
CA ASP A 32 32.72 84.85 67.27
C ASP A 32 33.45 83.69 66.59
N SER A 33 34.78 83.59 66.71
CA SER A 33 35.56 82.46 66.19
C SER A 33 35.17 81.12 66.82
N ALA A 34 34.86 81.09 68.12
CA ALA A 34 34.37 79.89 68.78
C ALA A 34 32.92 79.56 68.41
N SER A 35 32.10 80.55 68.03
CA SER A 35 30.75 80.32 67.49
C SER A 35 30.81 79.75 66.08
N GLU A 36 31.65 80.32 65.23
CA GLU A 36 31.87 79.86 63.87
C GLU A 36 32.50 78.45 63.84
N LEU A 37 33.49 78.19 64.70
CA LEU A 37 34.07 76.85 64.83
C LEU A 37 33.05 75.84 65.38
N ARG A 38 32.15 76.25 66.29
CA ARG A 38 31.03 75.40 66.75
C ARG A 38 30.04 75.12 65.62
N SER A 39 29.71 76.13 64.81
CA SER A 39 28.84 75.98 63.63
C SER A 39 29.45 74.98 62.64
N GLN A 40 30.70 75.19 62.24
CA GLN A 40 31.40 74.27 61.34
C GLN A 40 31.49 72.85 61.91
N ASN A 41 31.70 72.69 63.22
CA ASN A 41 31.72 71.37 63.85
C ASN A 41 30.32 70.72 63.91
N GLN A 42 29.26 71.51 63.98
CA GLN A 42 27.88 71.04 63.90
C GLN A 42 27.54 70.63 62.47
N ASP A 43 27.91 71.44 61.47
CA ASP A 43 27.72 71.15 60.05
C ASP A 43 28.48 69.89 59.63
N LEU A 44 29.75 69.77 60.02
CA LEU A 44 30.55 68.55 59.77
C LEU A 44 29.97 67.32 60.46
N ARG A 45 29.35 67.46 61.64
CA ARG A 45 28.65 66.35 62.31
C ARG A 45 27.39 65.93 61.56
N GLN A 46 26.65 66.91 61.03
CA GLN A 46 25.47 66.66 60.22
C GLN A 46 25.84 65.97 58.91
N GLU A 47 26.84 66.47 58.21
CA GLU A 47 27.38 65.86 56.98
C GLU A 47 27.92 64.45 57.25
N ASN A 48 28.62 64.22 58.37
CA ASN A 48 29.04 62.87 58.75
C ASN A 48 27.87 61.94 59.06
N ALA A 49 26.78 62.43 59.64
CA ALA A 49 25.59 61.63 59.90
C ALA A 49 24.89 61.26 58.58
N GLU A 50 24.78 62.21 57.65
CA GLU A 50 24.22 62.00 56.32
C GLU A 50 25.06 61.03 55.48
N LEU A 51 26.38 61.20 55.44
CA LEU A 51 27.29 60.27 54.76
C LEU A 51 27.22 58.86 55.36
N ARG A 52 27.03 58.72 56.67
CA ARG A 52 26.82 57.41 57.31
C ARG A 52 25.49 56.78 56.91
N GLY A 53 24.43 57.58 56.80
CA GLY A 53 23.13 57.13 56.29
C GLY A 53 23.25 56.63 54.85
N ASN A 54 23.81 57.46 53.97
CA ASN A 54 24.04 57.09 52.56
C ASN A 54 24.92 55.85 52.41
N LEU A 55 25.92 55.66 53.28
CA LEU A 55 26.77 54.47 53.30
C LEU A 55 26.00 53.21 53.73
N ASP A 56 25.08 53.34 54.68
CA ASP A 56 24.23 52.24 55.13
C ASP A 56 23.22 51.85 54.05
N ASP A 57 22.57 52.84 53.43
CA ASP A 57 21.67 52.65 52.29
C ASP A 57 22.39 51.96 51.13
N THR A 58 23.57 52.46 50.75
CA THR A 58 24.38 51.85 49.67
C THR A 58 24.81 50.42 50.01
N ARG A 59 25.09 50.11 51.28
CA ARG A 59 25.42 48.74 51.71
C ARG A 59 24.21 47.82 51.60
N SER A 60 23.02 48.30 51.99
CA SER A 60 21.78 47.54 51.86
C SER A 60 21.45 47.27 50.39
N ASP A 61 21.59 48.29 49.52
CA ASP A 61 21.40 48.14 48.08
C ASP A 61 22.39 47.15 47.46
N LEU A 62 23.66 47.19 47.91
CA LEU A 62 24.69 46.27 47.44
C LEU A 62 24.39 44.82 47.87
N GLU A 63 23.92 44.61 49.09
CA GLU A 63 23.50 43.29 49.58
C GLU A 63 22.30 42.77 48.79
N SER A 64 21.26 43.58 48.60
CA SER A 64 20.09 43.22 47.78
C SER A 64 20.48 42.90 46.34
N THR A 65 21.39 43.68 45.75
CA THR A 65 21.87 43.45 44.39
C THR A 65 22.64 42.14 44.28
N ARG A 66 23.48 41.80 45.28
CA ARG A 66 24.19 40.50 45.31
C ARG A 66 23.22 39.33 45.34
N THR A 67 22.22 39.36 46.21
CA THR A 67 21.19 38.31 46.26
C THR A 67 20.46 38.15 44.92
N ARG A 68 20.17 39.27 44.23
CA ARG A 68 19.54 39.22 42.91
C ARG A 68 20.46 38.64 41.83
N VAL A 69 21.77 38.87 41.92
CA VAL A 69 22.75 38.26 41.01
C VAL A 69 22.77 36.74 41.24
N ASP A 70 22.88 36.30 42.49
CA ASP A 70 22.89 34.87 42.84
C ASP A 70 21.63 34.15 42.34
N GLU A 71 20.44 34.76 42.51
CA GLU A 71 19.18 34.19 42.01
C GLU A 71 19.14 34.14 40.46
N LEU A 72 19.67 35.17 39.79
CA LEU A 72 19.73 35.20 38.33
C LEU A 72 20.72 34.16 37.77
N GLU A 73 21.83 33.92 38.46
CA GLU A 73 22.79 32.88 38.11
C GLU A 73 22.18 31.48 38.22
N GLU A 74 21.48 31.17 39.32
CA GLU A 74 20.77 29.89 39.49
C GLU A 74 19.69 29.69 38.42
N ARG A 75 18.92 30.74 38.11
CA ARG A 75 17.91 30.70 37.04
C ARG A 75 18.53 30.53 35.66
N LEU A 76 19.70 31.12 35.42
CA LEU A 76 20.42 30.97 34.15
C LEU A 76 20.91 29.53 33.98
N GLU A 77 21.44 28.93 35.03
CA GLU A 77 21.87 27.52 35.04
C GLU A 77 20.70 26.59 34.74
N THR A 78 19.58 26.73 35.46
CA THR A 78 18.37 25.93 35.22
C THR A 78 17.85 26.11 33.77
N ARG A 79 17.88 27.34 33.24
CA ARG A 79 17.45 27.59 31.86
C ARG A 79 18.41 27.03 30.82
N SER A 80 19.70 26.97 31.12
CA SER A 80 20.67 26.30 30.26
C SER A 80 20.37 24.80 30.18
N GLU A 81 20.10 24.16 31.33
CA GLU A 81 19.74 22.73 31.39
C GLU A 81 18.42 22.44 30.65
N ASP A 82 17.40 23.29 30.82
CA ASP A 82 16.14 23.19 30.08
C ASP A 82 16.37 23.25 28.56
N VAL A 83 17.24 24.16 28.10
CA VAL A 83 17.58 24.32 26.67
C VAL A 83 18.26 23.06 26.13
N ASP A 84 19.23 22.51 26.86
CA ASP A 84 19.93 21.28 26.47
C ASP A 84 18.99 20.08 26.39
N GLN A 85 18.05 19.97 27.34
CA GLN A 85 17.04 18.92 27.35
C GLN A 85 16.07 19.06 26.16
N VAL A 86 15.61 20.27 25.87
CA VAL A 86 14.74 20.53 24.71
C VAL A 86 15.47 20.25 23.40
N ALA A 87 16.74 20.66 23.28
CA ALA A 87 17.55 20.38 22.10
C ALA A 87 17.73 18.87 21.86
N THR A 88 17.94 18.10 22.94
CA THR A 88 18.03 16.63 22.88
C THR A 88 16.71 16.01 22.42
N ASN A 89 15.58 16.45 23.00
CA ASN A 89 14.26 15.96 22.63
C ASN A 89 13.88 16.32 21.19
N LEU A 90 14.26 17.51 20.72
CA LEU A 90 14.04 17.95 19.35
C LEU A 90 14.77 17.01 18.38
N ASN A 91 16.06 16.75 18.61
CA ASN A 91 16.84 15.85 17.76
C ASN A 91 16.23 14.43 17.71
N GLN A 92 15.86 13.87 18.87
CA GLN A 92 15.18 12.56 18.92
C GLN A 92 13.86 12.55 18.13
N THR A 93 13.09 13.64 18.21
CA THR A 93 11.83 13.76 17.46
C THR A 93 12.08 13.87 15.95
N GLU A 94 13.12 14.60 15.54
CA GLU A 94 13.53 14.71 14.14
C GLU A 94 14.00 13.36 13.58
N GLU A 95 14.76 12.58 14.34
CA GLU A 95 15.16 11.22 13.96
C GLU A 95 13.94 10.30 13.80
N GLN A 96 12.99 10.33 14.74
CA GLN A 96 11.75 9.56 14.68
C GLN A 96 10.87 9.96 13.49
N LEU A 97 10.78 11.26 13.19
CA LEU A 97 10.06 11.78 12.04
C LEU A 97 10.64 11.23 10.75
N ASN A 98 11.97 11.34 10.56
CA ASN A 98 12.65 10.82 9.37
C ASN A 98 12.47 9.30 9.20
N ALA A 99 12.52 8.54 10.29
CA ALA A 99 12.28 7.10 10.27
C ALA A 99 10.84 6.77 9.86
N THR A 100 9.86 7.51 10.39
CA THR A 100 8.44 7.33 10.07
C THR A 100 8.14 7.71 8.63
N GLU A 101 8.73 8.80 8.12
CA GLU A 101 8.59 9.21 6.71
C GLU A 101 9.16 8.15 5.76
N SER A 102 10.30 7.55 6.11
CA SER A 102 10.92 6.47 5.34
C SER A 102 10.03 5.22 5.30
N GLN A 103 9.50 4.80 6.45
CA GLN A 103 8.56 3.68 6.55
C GLN A 103 7.26 3.93 5.77
N LEU A 104 6.76 5.17 5.81
CA LEU A 104 5.57 5.57 5.07
C LEU A 104 5.81 5.50 3.56
N ALA A 105 6.98 5.91 3.08
CA ALA A 105 7.35 5.80 1.67
C ALA A 105 7.43 4.34 1.21
N GLU A 106 8.07 3.47 1.99
CA GLU A 106 8.17 2.02 1.71
C GLU A 106 6.79 1.36 1.70
N THR A 107 5.94 1.68 2.68
CA THR A 107 4.58 1.16 2.77
C THR A 107 3.74 1.59 1.57
N ARG A 108 3.85 2.85 1.13
CA ARG A 108 3.16 3.35 -0.08
C ARG A 108 3.64 2.65 -1.35
N GLN A 109 4.94 2.37 -1.46
CA GLN A 109 5.46 1.62 -2.61
C GLN A 109 4.95 0.18 -2.62
N SER A 110 4.94 -0.47 -1.45
CA SER A 110 4.42 -1.83 -1.30
C SER A 110 2.92 -1.91 -1.62
N LEU A 111 2.14 -0.92 -1.17
CA LEU A 111 0.72 -0.81 -1.49
C LEU A 111 0.50 -0.73 -3.01
N ARG A 112 1.18 0.17 -3.71
CA ARG A 112 1.09 0.30 -5.18
C ARG A 112 1.45 -0.99 -5.91
N LYS A 113 2.47 -1.71 -5.42
CA LYS A 113 2.86 -3.00 -6.01
C LYS A 113 1.76 -4.05 -5.82
N SER A 114 1.13 -4.08 -4.65
CA SER A 114 0.01 -4.97 -4.37
C SER A 114 -1.22 -4.60 -5.21
N GLU A 115 -1.54 -3.32 -5.37
CA GLU A 115 -2.63 -2.83 -6.23
C GLU A 115 -2.43 -3.29 -7.68
N ASN A 116 -1.26 -3.05 -8.26
CA ASN A 116 -0.95 -3.52 -9.62
C ASN A 116 -1.05 -5.06 -9.75
N ARG A 117 -0.66 -5.81 -8.72
CA ARG A 117 -0.76 -7.27 -8.72
C ARG A 117 -2.21 -7.74 -8.66
N VAL A 118 -3.08 -7.02 -7.95
CA VAL A 118 -4.52 -7.30 -7.94
C VAL A 118 -5.10 -7.08 -9.33
N GLU A 119 -4.81 -5.95 -9.98
CA GLU A 119 -5.28 -5.66 -11.34
C GLU A 119 -4.81 -6.73 -12.36
N GLU A 120 -3.55 -7.16 -12.29
CA GLU A 120 -3.01 -8.25 -13.14
C GLU A 120 -3.74 -9.58 -12.93
N LEU A 121 -4.03 -9.92 -11.67
CA LEU A 121 -4.73 -11.16 -11.32
C LEU A 121 -6.21 -11.11 -11.72
N GLU A 122 -6.85 -9.94 -11.59
CA GLU A 122 -8.23 -9.75 -12.06
C GLU A 122 -8.34 -9.95 -13.57
N GLY A 123 -7.42 -9.38 -14.35
CA GLY A 123 -7.35 -9.62 -15.80
C GLY A 123 -7.11 -11.09 -16.14
N SER A 124 -6.15 -11.74 -15.47
CA SER A 124 -5.89 -13.17 -15.67
C SER A 124 -7.11 -14.05 -15.36
N VAL A 125 -7.92 -13.66 -14.38
CA VAL A 125 -9.14 -14.38 -14.00
C VAL A 125 -10.25 -14.17 -15.02
N GLU A 126 -10.33 -13.00 -15.66
CA GLU A 126 -11.25 -12.74 -16.78
C GLU A 126 -10.86 -13.59 -17.99
N ASP A 127 -9.59 -13.56 -18.41
CA ASP A 127 -9.08 -14.35 -19.52
C ASP A 127 -9.34 -15.86 -19.33
N LEU A 128 -9.10 -16.40 -18.12
CA LEU A 128 -9.35 -17.80 -17.82
C LEU A 128 -10.84 -18.17 -17.81
N ARG A 129 -11.73 -17.23 -17.51
CA ARG A 129 -13.18 -17.46 -17.60
C ARG A 129 -13.62 -17.54 -19.05
N ASP A 130 -13.13 -16.64 -19.88
CA ASP A 130 -13.41 -16.64 -21.32
C ASP A 130 -12.86 -17.91 -21.97
N GLU A 131 -11.64 -18.34 -21.63
CA GLU A 131 -11.07 -19.61 -22.11
C GLU A 131 -11.91 -20.81 -21.67
N ARG A 132 -12.37 -20.83 -20.41
CA ARG A 132 -13.25 -21.90 -19.92
C ARG A 132 -14.58 -21.93 -20.68
N ASP A 133 -15.21 -20.79 -20.89
CA ASP A 133 -16.50 -20.70 -21.60
C ASP A 133 -16.34 -21.19 -23.05
N ASN A 134 -15.27 -20.78 -23.75
CA ASN A 134 -14.97 -21.27 -25.10
C ASN A 134 -14.71 -22.79 -25.16
N LEU A 135 -13.96 -23.33 -24.20
CA LEU A 135 -13.72 -24.78 -24.12
C LEU A 135 -15.01 -25.56 -23.81
N GLN A 136 -15.92 -24.97 -23.05
CA GLN A 136 -17.22 -25.57 -22.77
C GLN A 136 -18.09 -25.61 -24.03
N ASP A 137 -18.11 -24.54 -24.82
CA ASP A 137 -18.81 -24.51 -26.11
C ASP A 137 -18.20 -25.55 -27.09
N GLU A 138 -16.87 -25.70 -27.13
CA GLU A 138 -16.20 -26.72 -27.96
C GLU A 138 -16.57 -28.15 -27.53
N VAL A 139 -16.70 -28.40 -26.23
CA VAL A 139 -17.16 -29.70 -25.70
C VAL A 139 -18.59 -29.97 -26.15
N ASP A 140 -19.50 -29.01 -26.01
CA ASP A 140 -20.91 -29.18 -26.40
C ASP A 140 -21.05 -29.45 -27.91
N ASP A 141 -20.25 -28.75 -28.74
CA ASP A 141 -20.20 -28.98 -30.20
C ASP A 141 -19.67 -30.38 -30.56
N LEU A 142 -18.63 -30.85 -29.86
CA LEU A 142 -18.08 -32.19 -30.05
C LEU A 142 -19.07 -33.28 -29.61
N GLU A 143 -19.77 -33.08 -28.49
CA GLU A 143 -20.82 -34.00 -28.03
C GLU A 143 -21.96 -34.09 -29.05
N SER A 144 -22.39 -32.97 -29.64
CA SER A 144 -23.38 -32.99 -30.73
C SER A 144 -22.87 -33.74 -31.95
N THR A 145 -21.61 -33.52 -32.34
CA THR A 145 -20.99 -34.21 -33.49
C THR A 145 -20.90 -35.71 -33.26
N ILE A 146 -20.59 -36.15 -32.04
CA ILE A 146 -20.59 -37.57 -31.66
C ILE A 146 -21.99 -38.15 -31.83
N GLY A 147 -23.02 -37.46 -31.34
CA GLY A 147 -24.40 -37.93 -31.48
C GLY A 147 -24.85 -38.07 -32.94
N ASP A 148 -24.48 -37.12 -33.80
CA ASP A 148 -24.77 -37.19 -35.23
C ASP A 148 -24.06 -38.38 -35.90
N ILE A 149 -22.80 -38.64 -35.56
CA ILE A 149 -22.03 -39.78 -36.09
C ILE A 149 -22.59 -41.10 -35.60
N GLU A 150 -23.00 -41.19 -34.33
CA GLU A 150 -23.63 -42.40 -33.78
C GLU A 150 -24.93 -42.73 -34.53
N ALA A 151 -25.76 -41.72 -34.80
CA ALA A 151 -26.99 -41.89 -35.58
C ALA A 151 -26.71 -42.33 -37.03
N GLU A 152 -25.74 -41.71 -37.71
CA GLU A 152 -25.35 -42.11 -39.07
C GLU A 152 -24.82 -43.55 -39.09
N ASN A 153 -24.11 -43.97 -38.04
CA ASN A 153 -23.60 -45.34 -37.94
C ASN A 153 -24.74 -46.36 -37.79
N GLU A 154 -25.73 -46.08 -36.94
CA GLU A 154 -26.93 -46.91 -36.81
C GLU A 154 -27.68 -47.05 -38.14
N GLU A 155 -27.86 -45.94 -38.88
CA GLU A 155 -28.50 -45.95 -40.21
C GLU A 155 -27.73 -46.82 -41.22
N LEU A 156 -26.39 -46.72 -41.23
CA LEU A 156 -25.54 -47.53 -42.11
C LEU A 156 -25.52 -49.01 -41.71
N GLU A 157 -25.58 -49.33 -40.41
CA GLU A 157 -25.70 -50.70 -39.94
C GLU A 157 -27.01 -51.35 -40.38
N ASP A 158 -28.13 -50.61 -40.31
CA ASP A 158 -29.44 -51.04 -40.79
C ASP A 158 -29.45 -51.23 -42.31
N GLU A 159 -28.94 -50.27 -43.10
CA GLU A 159 -28.83 -50.40 -44.55
C GLU A 159 -27.99 -51.63 -44.95
N ARG A 160 -26.88 -51.87 -44.22
CA ARG A 160 -26.03 -53.03 -44.45
C ARG A 160 -26.77 -54.33 -44.20
N ASN A 161 -27.56 -54.43 -43.13
CA ASN A 161 -28.37 -55.62 -42.83
C ASN A 161 -29.43 -55.86 -43.93
N GLU A 162 -30.11 -54.80 -44.40
CA GLU A 162 -31.08 -54.90 -45.50
C GLU A 162 -30.43 -55.40 -46.81
N LEU A 163 -29.20 -54.93 -47.09
CA LEU A 163 -28.44 -55.39 -48.25
C LEU A 163 -27.99 -56.84 -48.11
N GLU A 164 -27.57 -57.28 -46.91
CA GLU A 164 -27.23 -58.68 -46.63
C GLU A 164 -28.44 -59.60 -46.86
N ASP A 165 -29.62 -59.24 -46.36
CA ASP A 165 -30.86 -59.99 -46.58
C ASP A 165 -31.19 -60.09 -48.08
N LYS A 166 -31.10 -58.98 -48.81
CA LYS A 166 -31.33 -58.97 -50.26
C LYS A 166 -30.35 -59.83 -51.04
N VAL A 167 -29.09 -59.90 -50.61
CA VAL A 167 -28.10 -60.79 -51.20
C VAL A 167 -28.47 -62.24 -50.96
N SER A 168 -28.94 -62.60 -49.76
CA SER A 168 -29.43 -63.95 -49.45
C SER A 168 -30.63 -64.33 -50.33
N ASP A 169 -31.62 -63.45 -50.45
CA ASP A 169 -32.81 -63.69 -51.29
C ASP A 169 -32.44 -63.93 -52.76
N LEU A 170 -31.49 -63.14 -53.29
CA LEU A 170 -31.00 -63.30 -54.66
C LEU A 170 -30.21 -64.60 -54.85
N GLN A 171 -29.48 -65.06 -53.84
CA GLN A 171 -28.79 -66.36 -53.86
C GLN A 171 -29.80 -67.51 -53.92
N ASP A 172 -30.85 -67.46 -53.10
CA ASP A 172 -31.93 -68.46 -53.13
C ASP A 172 -32.66 -68.49 -54.48
N GLU A 173 -32.89 -67.31 -55.09
CA GLU A 173 -33.49 -67.21 -56.43
C GLU A 173 -32.58 -67.83 -57.50
N ILE A 174 -31.26 -67.60 -57.43
CA ILE A 174 -30.28 -68.21 -58.33
C ILE A 174 -30.33 -69.74 -58.20
N ASP A 175 -30.26 -70.29 -56.99
CA ASP A 175 -30.29 -71.74 -56.75
C ASP A 175 -31.59 -72.38 -57.29
N SER A 176 -32.72 -71.68 -57.15
CA SER A 176 -34.01 -72.11 -57.70
C SER A 176 -34.02 -72.13 -59.23
N LEU A 177 -33.47 -71.08 -59.86
CA LEU A 177 -33.36 -71.00 -61.32
C LEU A 177 -32.40 -72.06 -61.87
N GLU A 178 -31.27 -72.31 -61.22
CA GLU A 178 -30.32 -73.37 -61.59
C GLU A 178 -30.96 -74.76 -61.52
N SER A 179 -31.71 -75.04 -60.45
CA SER A 179 -32.46 -76.30 -60.32
C SER A 179 -33.50 -76.49 -61.43
N ARG A 180 -34.17 -75.41 -61.82
CA ARG A 180 -35.17 -75.42 -62.90
C ARG A 180 -34.53 -75.57 -64.27
N ILE A 181 -33.35 -74.97 -64.50
CA ILE A 181 -32.54 -75.20 -65.70
C ILE A 181 -32.19 -76.68 -65.79
N SER A 182 -31.68 -77.29 -64.73
CA SER A 182 -31.30 -78.71 -64.72
C SER A 182 -32.49 -79.62 -65.02
N SER A 183 -33.68 -79.32 -64.46
CA SER A 183 -34.90 -80.07 -64.78
C SER A 183 -35.29 -79.95 -66.25
N LEU A 184 -35.23 -78.74 -66.82
CA LEU A 184 -35.54 -78.52 -68.23
C LEU A 184 -34.54 -79.19 -69.17
N GLU A 185 -33.25 -79.22 -68.80
CA GLU A 185 -32.23 -79.96 -69.53
C GLU A 185 -32.53 -81.47 -69.54
N SER A 186 -32.97 -82.03 -68.42
CA SER A 186 -33.42 -83.44 -68.35
C SER A 186 -34.67 -83.68 -69.20
N ASP A 187 -35.66 -82.80 -69.16
CA ASP A 187 -36.87 -82.91 -69.98
C ASP A 187 -36.52 -82.86 -71.49
N ILE A 188 -35.55 -82.01 -71.88
CA ILE A 188 -35.06 -81.95 -73.26
C ILE A 188 -34.42 -83.27 -73.65
N GLN A 189 -33.54 -83.83 -72.82
CA GLN A 189 -32.89 -85.12 -73.07
C GLN A 189 -33.93 -86.24 -73.26
N ASP A 190 -34.92 -86.33 -72.38
CA ASP A 190 -36.00 -87.33 -72.47
C ASP A 190 -36.83 -87.17 -73.75
N LEU A 191 -37.08 -85.93 -74.19
CA LEU A 191 -37.79 -85.64 -75.44
C LEU A 191 -36.95 -85.92 -76.68
N GLU A 192 -35.64 -85.74 -76.61
CA GLU A 192 -34.70 -86.11 -77.67
C GLU A 192 -34.64 -87.62 -77.84
N ASP A 193 -34.52 -88.37 -76.74
CA ASP A 193 -34.53 -89.85 -76.73
C ASP A 193 -35.85 -90.40 -77.28
N GLN A 194 -37.00 -89.84 -76.86
CA GLN A 194 -38.31 -90.21 -77.40
C GLN A 194 -38.44 -89.90 -78.91
N ASN A 195 -37.86 -88.79 -79.37
CA ASN A 195 -37.86 -88.47 -80.80
C ASN A 195 -37.00 -89.46 -81.59
N GLU A 196 -35.87 -89.91 -81.04
CA GLU A 196 -35.02 -90.93 -81.66
C GLU A 196 -35.75 -92.28 -81.72
N GLU A 197 -36.37 -92.74 -80.62
CA GLU A 197 -37.17 -93.97 -80.60
C GLU A 197 -38.32 -93.92 -81.63
N LEU A 198 -39.05 -92.80 -81.70
CA LEU A 198 -40.10 -92.62 -82.70
C LEU A 198 -39.57 -92.64 -84.14
N ARG A 199 -38.36 -92.10 -84.39
CA ARG A 199 -37.73 -92.17 -85.71
C ARG A 199 -37.36 -93.61 -86.07
N ASP A 200 -36.77 -94.36 -85.15
CA ASP A 200 -36.42 -95.78 -85.34
C ASP A 200 -37.67 -96.65 -85.60
N ASP A 201 -38.77 -96.37 -84.88
CA ASP A 201 -40.07 -97.02 -85.10
C ASP A 201 -40.62 -96.72 -86.50
N ILE A 202 -40.54 -95.46 -86.95
CA ILE A 202 -40.93 -95.05 -88.31
C ILE A 202 -40.08 -95.79 -89.35
N GLU A 203 -38.75 -95.83 -89.19
CA GLU A 203 -37.84 -96.53 -90.10
C GLU A 203 -38.20 -98.03 -90.18
N THR A 204 -38.46 -98.66 -89.03
CA THR A 204 -38.86 -100.07 -88.94
C THR A 204 -40.18 -100.34 -89.65
N ILE A 205 -41.17 -99.46 -89.49
CA ILE A 205 -42.46 -99.56 -90.20
C ILE A 205 -42.27 -99.39 -91.71
N CYS A 206 -41.52 -98.37 -92.15
CA CYS A 206 -41.22 -98.13 -93.56
C CYS A 206 -40.54 -99.34 -94.21
N ASN A 207 -39.57 -99.98 -93.53
CA ASN A 207 -38.90 -101.19 -94.01
C ASN A 207 -39.81 -102.42 -94.11
N ARG A 208 -40.93 -102.46 -93.38
CA ARG A 208 -41.89 -103.58 -93.37
C ARG A 208 -42.98 -103.43 -94.44
N MET A 209 -43.10 -102.27 -95.09
CA MET A 209 -44.09 -102.02 -96.13
C MET A 209 -43.68 -102.63 -97.48
N GLU A 210 -44.60 -103.35 -98.13
CA GLU A 210 -44.36 -104.14 -99.36
C GLU A 210 -44.24 -103.27 -100.63
N THR A 211 -44.60 -101.99 -100.56
CA THR A 211 -44.42 -100.98 -101.61
C THR A 211 -43.80 -99.72 -101.01
N PRO A 212 -42.72 -99.17 -101.58
CA PRO A 212 -42.06 -97.99 -101.03
C PRO A 212 -43.01 -96.77 -101.06
N ASP A 213 -43.25 -96.19 -99.89
CA ASP A 213 -44.04 -94.96 -99.71
C ASP A 213 -43.10 -93.73 -99.80
N PRO A 214 -43.32 -92.78 -100.73
CA PRO A 214 -42.47 -91.59 -100.88
C PRO A 214 -42.41 -90.69 -99.63
N THR A 215 -43.32 -90.83 -98.66
CA THR A 215 -43.21 -90.07 -97.39
C THR A 215 -42.12 -90.58 -96.45
N CYS A 216 -41.52 -91.75 -96.73
CA CYS A 216 -40.40 -92.32 -95.97
C CYS A 216 -39.02 -91.81 -96.46
N GLU A 217 -38.93 -90.89 -97.43
CA GLU A 217 -37.63 -90.45 -97.99
C GLU A 217 -36.77 -89.59 -97.03
N ASP A 218 -37.37 -89.04 -95.97
CA ASP A 218 -36.71 -88.12 -95.01
C ASP A 218 -36.49 -88.73 -93.60
N TYR A 219 -36.82 -90.01 -93.39
CA TYR A 219 -36.74 -90.70 -92.09
C TYR A 219 -35.87 -91.95 -92.17
#